data_AF-A0YTL6-F1
#
_entry.id   AF-A0YTL6-F1
#
_cell.length_a   1.000
_cell.length_b   1.000
_cell.length_c   1.000
_cell.angle_alpha   90.00
_cell.angle_beta   90.00
_cell.angle_gamma   90.00
#
_symmetry.space_group_name_H-M   'P 1'
#
loop_
_entity.id
_entity.type
_entity.pdbx_description
1 polymer ?
#
loop_
_entity_poly.entity_id
_entity_poly.type
_entity_poly.pdbx_seq_one_letter_code
_entity_poly.pdbx_strand_id
1 'polypeptide(L)'
;MLRTKFACLWGFALIIAAMFCFSSPVFAHPIYPILGFEWSFNAGNQSSQVGSSEANFSGYELSKTLNENRDEIGRNLFSIIHPNANYDYTEPILMAEKPGNQVMFEIPIHWHRDLVAFQHNHLTRIRWQIGSHQHLKAEVTYDNSTFPPTHLNEMNDSLRLLLNHF
;
A
#
# COMPACT_ATOMS: atom_id res chain seq x y z
N MET A 1 -13.14 62.57 -37.53
CA MET A 1 -11.92 61.74 -37.45
C MET A 1 -11.75 61.22 -36.03
N LEU A 2 -12.29 60.04 -35.67
CA LEU A 2 -12.04 59.43 -34.35
C LEU A 2 -12.46 57.95 -34.30
N ARG A 3 -11.78 57.06 -35.02
CA ARG A 3 -12.00 55.60 -34.90
C ARG A 3 -10.75 54.78 -35.20
N THR A 4 -9.72 54.88 -34.36
CA THR A 4 -8.52 54.03 -34.46
C THR A 4 -7.81 53.81 -33.12
N LYS A 5 -8.54 53.58 -32.01
CA LYS A 5 -7.91 53.29 -30.70
C LYS A 5 -8.49 52.14 -29.88
N PHE A 6 -9.32 51.25 -30.46
CA PHE A 6 -9.92 50.13 -29.71
C PHE A 6 -9.40 48.73 -30.05
N ALA A 7 -8.48 48.58 -31.00
CA ALA A 7 -7.99 47.27 -31.41
C ALA A 7 -6.83 46.72 -30.55
N CYS A 8 -6.19 47.53 -29.70
CA CYS A 8 -4.96 47.12 -29.01
C CYS A 8 -5.18 46.48 -27.62
N LEU A 9 -6.36 46.67 -27.01
CA LEU A 9 -6.64 46.20 -25.64
C LEU A 9 -7.16 44.76 -25.57
N TRP A 10 -7.67 44.20 -26.66
CA TRP A 10 -8.15 42.81 -26.71
C TRP A 10 -7.05 41.78 -27.00
N GLY A 11 -5.89 42.20 -27.50
CA GLY A 11 -4.76 41.30 -27.77
C GLY A 11 -3.99 40.87 -26.51
N PHE A 12 -3.96 41.70 -25.47
CA PHE A 12 -3.20 41.41 -24.24
C PHE A 12 -3.91 40.45 -23.28
N ALA A 13 -5.25 40.45 -23.25
CA ALA A 13 -6.01 39.54 -22.40
C ALA A 13 -5.89 38.07 -22.84
N LEU A 14 -5.66 37.81 -24.12
CA LEU A 14 -5.56 36.47 -24.69
C LEU A 14 -4.18 35.81 -24.44
N ILE A 15 -3.12 36.62 -24.27
CA ILE A 15 -1.77 36.14 -23.97
C ILE A 15 -1.65 35.68 -22.51
N ILE A 16 -2.31 36.34 -21.56
CA ILE A 16 -2.28 35.95 -20.14
C ILE A 16 -3.06 34.66 -19.90
N ALA A 17 -4.18 34.44 -20.61
CA ALA A 17 -4.94 33.19 -20.51
C ALA A 17 -4.19 31.96 -21.07
N ALA A 18 -3.33 32.16 -22.08
CA ALA A 18 -2.53 31.08 -22.67
C ALA A 18 -1.33 30.66 -21.79
N MET A 19 -0.88 31.50 -20.84
CA MET A 19 0.25 31.16 -19.96
C MET A 19 -0.12 30.27 -18.78
N PHE A 20 -1.41 30.13 -18.44
CA PHE A 20 -1.86 29.27 -17.34
C PHE A 20 -2.30 27.86 -17.77
N CYS A 21 -2.19 27.51 -19.06
CA CYS A 21 -2.57 26.19 -19.58
C CYS A 21 -1.39 25.24 -19.86
N PHE A 22 -0.15 25.67 -19.60
CA PHE A 22 1.00 24.76 -19.65
C PHE A 22 1.22 24.18 -18.26
N SER A 23 0.38 23.21 -17.89
CA SER A 23 0.75 22.23 -16.87
C SER A 23 2.10 21.63 -17.29
N SER A 24 3.15 21.94 -16.54
CA SER A 24 4.46 21.35 -16.76
C SER A 24 4.30 19.83 -16.83
N PRO A 25 4.97 19.11 -17.73
CA PRO A 25 5.08 17.67 -17.58
C PRO A 25 5.77 17.44 -16.24
N VAL A 26 5.00 16.98 -15.25
CA VAL A 26 5.57 16.39 -14.04
C VAL A 26 6.33 15.18 -14.56
N PHE A 27 7.65 15.34 -14.71
CA PHE A 27 8.54 14.21 -14.85
C PHE A 27 8.34 13.39 -13.59
N ALA A 28 7.54 12.33 -13.71
CA ALA A 28 7.55 11.24 -12.77
C ALA A 28 8.98 10.68 -12.85
N HIS A 29 9.83 11.13 -11.94
CA HIS A 29 11.05 10.40 -11.65
C HIS A 29 10.61 8.96 -11.37
N PRO A 30 11.22 7.95 -12.01
CA PRO A 30 10.99 6.59 -11.60
C PRO A 30 11.29 6.55 -10.11
N ILE A 31 10.27 6.23 -9.31
CA ILE A 31 10.45 5.92 -7.90
C ILE A 31 11.36 4.69 -7.93
N TYR A 32 12.65 4.93 -7.70
CA TYR A 32 13.56 3.87 -7.31
C TYR A 32 12.93 3.25 -6.07
N PRO A 33 12.53 1.97 -6.08
CA PRO A 33 12.07 1.34 -4.86
C PRO A 33 13.22 1.49 -3.86
N ILE A 34 12.99 2.25 -2.78
CA ILE A 34 13.91 2.31 -1.64
C ILE A 34 13.81 0.95 -0.95
N LEU A 35 14.40 -0.10 -1.51
CA LEU A 35 14.58 -1.38 -0.81
C LEU A 35 15.76 -2.11 -1.44
N GLY A 36 16.91 -2.05 -0.76
CA GLY A 36 17.92 -3.12 -0.83
C GLY A 36 17.42 -4.37 -0.10
N PHE A 37 16.24 -4.86 -0.48
CA PHE A 37 15.63 -6.08 0.05
C PHE A 37 15.15 -6.93 -1.12
N GLU A 38 15.55 -8.19 -1.10
CA GLU A 38 15.19 -9.19 -2.09
C GLU A 38 13.91 -9.88 -1.61
N TRP A 39 12.78 -9.63 -2.28
CA TRP A 39 11.51 -10.27 -1.97
C TRP A 39 11.53 -11.70 -2.51
N SER A 40 11.43 -12.70 -1.63
CA SER A 40 11.34 -14.10 -2.04
C SER A 40 9.88 -14.47 -2.36
N PHE A 41 9.55 -14.50 -3.65
CA PHE A 41 8.33 -15.12 -4.14
C PHE A 41 8.55 -16.64 -4.28
N ASN A 42 8.36 -17.40 -3.20
CA ASN A 42 8.42 -18.86 -3.29
C ASN A 42 7.11 -19.43 -3.87
N ALA A 43 6.99 -19.39 -5.20
CA ALA A 43 6.16 -20.34 -5.94
C ALA A 43 6.97 -21.65 -6.05
N GLY A 44 6.49 -22.70 -5.38
CA GLY A 44 7.33 -23.79 -4.89
C GLY A 44 8.16 -24.59 -5.91
N ASN A 45 9.36 -25.01 -5.48
CA ASN A 45 9.82 -26.40 -5.56
C ASN A 45 11.10 -26.62 -4.72
N GLN A 46 11.01 -27.51 -3.73
CA GLN A 46 12.04 -28.40 -3.14
C GLN A 46 13.37 -27.88 -2.49
N SER A 47 13.46 -28.12 -1.17
CA SER A 47 14.35 -29.10 -0.48
C SER A 47 15.42 -28.61 0.53
N SER A 48 15.44 -29.33 1.67
CA SER A 48 16.56 -29.60 2.61
C SER A 48 16.98 -28.45 3.57
N GLN A 49 17.29 -28.61 4.86
CA GLN A 49 17.36 -29.73 5.82
C GLN A 49 17.66 -29.13 7.23
N VAL A 50 17.14 -29.78 8.29
CA VAL A 50 17.68 -29.91 9.68
C VAL A 50 17.78 -28.67 10.59
N GLY A 51 17.04 -28.73 11.72
CA GLY A 51 17.62 -28.43 13.03
C GLY A 51 16.69 -27.87 14.11
N SER A 52 16.51 -28.65 15.18
CA SER A 52 15.97 -28.32 16.51
C SER A 52 14.45 -28.29 16.71
N SER A 53 14.05 -29.15 17.64
CA SER A 53 12.72 -29.37 18.19
C SER A 53 12.44 -28.36 19.31
N GLU A 54 12.24 -27.11 18.93
CA GLU A 54 11.22 -26.25 19.53
C GLU A 54 10.11 -26.14 18.46
N ALA A 55 8.87 -25.79 18.81
CA ALA A 55 7.84 -25.61 17.79
C ALA A 55 8.27 -24.46 16.86
N ASN A 56 9.00 -24.80 15.79
CA ASN A 56 9.60 -23.86 14.85
C ASN A 56 8.47 -23.17 14.12
N PHE A 57 8.08 -21.99 14.59
CA PHE A 57 7.38 -21.03 13.77
C PHE A 57 8.21 -20.81 12.52
N SER A 58 7.71 -21.34 11.42
CA SER A 58 8.29 -21.13 10.12
C SER A 58 7.58 -19.93 9.53
N GLY A 59 8.31 -18.82 9.33
CA GLY A 59 7.77 -17.65 8.63
C GLY A 59 7.15 -18.03 7.29
N TYR A 60 7.71 -19.06 6.63
CA TYR A 60 7.17 -19.64 5.42
C TYR A 60 5.79 -20.29 5.59
N GLU A 61 5.57 -21.10 6.64
CA GLU A 61 4.25 -21.72 6.90
C GLU A 61 3.20 -20.66 7.26
N LEU A 62 3.60 -19.64 8.03
CA LEU A 62 2.73 -18.49 8.29
C LEU A 62 2.40 -17.77 6.99
N SER A 63 3.39 -17.49 6.14
CA SER A 63 3.19 -16.84 4.83
C SER A 63 2.19 -17.58 3.96
N LYS A 64 2.30 -18.91 3.91
CA LYS A 64 1.36 -19.76 3.17
C LYS A 64 -0.06 -19.60 3.72
N THR A 65 -0.23 -19.71 5.03
CA THR A 65 -1.55 -19.61 5.70
C THR A 65 -2.17 -18.22 5.54
N LEU A 66 -1.36 -17.16 5.64
CA LEU A 66 -1.78 -15.79 5.38
C LEU A 66 -2.24 -15.62 3.93
N ASN A 67 -1.53 -16.21 2.97
CA ASN A 67 -1.89 -16.11 1.55
C ASN A 67 -3.14 -16.91 1.16
N GLU A 68 -3.43 -18.01 1.84
CA GLU A 68 -4.68 -18.77 1.71
C GLU A 68 -5.90 -17.96 2.17
N ASN A 69 -5.72 -17.10 3.18
CA ASN A 69 -6.79 -16.27 3.77
C ASN A 69 -6.65 -14.77 3.46
N ARG A 70 -5.84 -14.40 2.46
CA ARG A 70 -5.41 -13.01 2.25
C ARG A 70 -6.54 -12.02 2.03
N ASP A 71 -7.60 -12.43 1.33
CA ASP A 71 -8.71 -11.51 1.03
C ASP A 71 -9.59 -11.28 2.26
N GLU A 72 -9.73 -12.28 3.14
CA GLU A 72 -10.41 -12.11 4.42
C GLU A 72 -9.60 -11.20 5.34
N ILE A 73 -8.30 -11.47 5.48
CA ILE A 73 -7.38 -10.64 6.27
C ILE A 73 -7.39 -9.19 5.74
N GLY A 74 -7.22 -9.02 4.44
CA GLY A 74 -7.17 -7.71 3.81
C GLY A 74 -8.49 -6.94 3.95
N ARG A 75 -9.64 -7.59 3.77
CA ARG A 75 -10.95 -6.96 3.99
C ARG A 75 -11.15 -6.50 5.43
N ASN A 76 -10.75 -7.32 6.40
CA ASN A 76 -10.84 -6.98 7.81
C ASN A 76 -9.96 -5.77 8.14
N LEU A 77 -8.68 -5.80 7.74
CA LEU A 77 -7.76 -4.67 7.95
C LEU A 77 -8.23 -3.40 7.24
N PHE A 78 -8.72 -3.54 6.01
CA PHE A 78 -9.26 -2.45 5.22
C PHE A 78 -10.45 -1.78 5.89
N SER A 79 -11.39 -2.57 6.42
CA SER A 79 -12.57 -2.03 7.11
C SER A 79 -12.23 -1.18 8.34
N ILE A 80 -11.06 -1.42 8.95
CA ILE A 80 -10.54 -0.62 10.05
C ILE A 80 -9.97 0.70 9.51
N ILE A 81 -9.09 0.64 8.51
CA ILE A 81 -8.33 1.83 8.08
C ILE A 81 -9.10 2.75 7.11
N HIS A 82 -10.02 2.21 6.33
CA HIS A 82 -10.83 2.90 5.34
C HIS A 82 -12.32 2.48 5.43
N PRO A 83 -13.02 2.76 6.56
CA PRO A 83 -14.35 2.24 6.83
C PRO A 83 -15.45 2.72 5.86
N ASN A 84 -15.20 3.80 5.12
CA ASN A 84 -16.16 4.43 4.20
C ASN A 84 -15.79 4.22 2.73
N ALA A 85 -15.03 3.17 2.45
CA ALA A 85 -14.58 2.81 1.12
C ALA A 85 -14.96 1.36 0.80
N ASN A 86 -14.84 0.99 -0.48
CA ASN A 86 -15.18 -0.33 -0.96
C ASN A 86 -13.91 -1.14 -1.19
N TYR A 87 -13.83 -2.31 -0.57
CA TYR A 87 -12.75 -3.26 -0.77
C TYR A 87 -12.85 -3.93 -2.15
N ASP A 88 -11.73 -4.06 -2.85
CA ASP A 88 -11.65 -4.82 -4.11
C ASP A 88 -11.03 -6.21 -3.90
N TYR A 89 -9.72 -6.24 -3.64
CA TYR A 89 -8.95 -7.49 -3.45
C TYR A 89 -7.63 -7.24 -2.71
N THR A 90 -6.98 -8.32 -2.28
CA THR A 90 -5.65 -8.29 -1.67
C THR A 90 -4.69 -9.09 -2.54
N GLU A 91 -3.58 -8.46 -2.96
CA GLU A 91 -2.54 -9.19 -3.69
C GLU A 91 -1.85 -10.19 -2.74
N PRO A 92 -1.05 -11.14 -3.26
CA PRO A 92 -0.28 -12.04 -2.42
C PRO A 92 0.50 -11.28 -1.34
N ILE A 93 0.37 -11.73 -0.09
CA ILE A 93 1.09 -11.16 1.05
C ILE A 93 2.56 -11.53 0.88
N LEU A 94 3.39 -10.49 0.79
CA LEU A 94 4.82 -10.65 0.56
C LEU A 94 5.52 -10.88 1.89
N MET A 95 6.56 -11.72 1.89
CA MET A 95 7.36 -12.02 3.07
C MET A 95 8.83 -11.70 2.80
N ALA A 96 9.50 -11.13 3.80
CA ALA A 96 10.95 -11.02 3.85
C ALA A 96 11.44 -11.41 5.25
N GLU A 97 12.48 -12.22 5.30
CA GLU A 97 13.17 -12.54 6.54
C GLU A 97 14.23 -11.47 6.84
N LYS A 98 14.40 -11.16 8.13
CA LYS A 98 15.40 -10.23 8.63
C LYS A 98 16.31 -10.93 9.64
N PRO A 99 17.59 -10.49 9.75
CA PRO A 99 18.48 -10.97 10.80
C PRO A 99 17.85 -10.88 12.18
N GLY A 100 18.15 -11.86 13.04
CA GLY A 100 17.62 -11.89 14.41
C GLY A 100 16.23 -12.51 14.55
N ASN A 101 15.90 -13.51 13.72
CA ASN A 101 14.63 -14.25 13.76
C ASN A 101 13.40 -13.33 13.63
N GLN A 102 13.51 -12.35 12.73
CA GLN A 102 12.45 -11.41 12.41
C GLN A 102 11.88 -11.73 11.04
N VAL A 103 10.56 -11.64 10.91
CA VAL A 103 9.84 -11.80 9.65
C VAL A 103 9.02 -10.54 9.44
N MET A 104 9.04 -10.04 8.20
CA MET A 104 8.28 -8.88 7.77
C MET A 104 7.34 -9.29 6.66
N PHE A 105 6.06 -8.97 6.86
CA PHE A 105 5.01 -9.15 5.87
C PHE A 105 4.61 -7.80 5.27
N GLU A 106 4.29 -7.78 3.98
CA GLU A 106 3.65 -6.65 3.31
C GLU A 106 2.30 -7.10 2.74
N ILE A 107 1.24 -6.38 3.10
CA ILE A 107 -0.14 -6.67 2.75
C ILE A 107 -0.64 -5.56 1.82
N PRO A 108 -0.60 -5.77 0.49
CA PRO A 108 -1.10 -4.83 -0.50
C PRO A 108 -2.61 -5.01 -0.71
N ILE A 109 -3.39 -3.94 -0.45
CA ILE A 109 -4.85 -3.94 -0.54
C ILE A 109 -5.29 -2.94 -1.60
N HIS A 110 -6.06 -3.41 -2.57
CA HIS A 110 -6.73 -2.59 -3.57
C HIS A 110 -8.16 -2.29 -3.15
N TRP A 111 -8.58 -1.06 -3.39
CA TRP A 111 -9.90 -0.56 -2.99
C TRP A 111 -10.32 0.66 -3.82
N HIS A 112 -11.59 1.02 -3.78
CA HIS A 112 -12.09 2.23 -4.42
C HIS A 112 -13.14 2.95 -3.55
N ARG A 113 -13.56 4.14 -3.97
CA ARG A 113 -14.72 4.83 -3.42
C ARG A 113 -15.68 5.20 -4.53
N ASP A 114 -16.96 5.04 -4.25
CA ASP A 114 -18.02 5.55 -5.11
C ASP A 114 -18.17 7.06 -4.90
N LEU A 115 -17.35 7.83 -5.62
CA LEU A 115 -17.53 9.26 -5.75
C LEU A 115 -18.17 9.54 -7.11
N VAL A 116 -19.27 10.28 -7.10
CA VAL A 116 -20.11 10.59 -8.28
C VAL A 116 -19.32 11.13 -9.48
N ALA A 117 -18.16 11.76 -9.23
CA ALA A 117 -17.33 12.37 -10.27
C ALA A 117 -16.11 11.53 -10.69
N PHE A 118 -15.64 10.59 -9.85
CA PHE A 118 -14.39 9.86 -10.10
C PHE A 118 -14.40 8.50 -9.39
N GLN A 119 -14.32 7.40 -10.16
CA GLN A 119 -13.96 6.09 -9.64
C GLN A 119 -12.47 5.88 -9.90
N HIS A 120 -11.66 6.00 -8.85
CA HIS A 120 -10.23 5.73 -8.90
C HIS A 120 -9.92 4.54 -7.99
N ASN A 121 -9.08 3.62 -8.49
CA ASN A 121 -8.59 2.50 -7.70
C ASN A 121 -7.38 2.94 -6.89
N HIS A 122 -7.42 2.66 -5.61
CA HIS A 122 -6.43 2.99 -4.62
C HIS A 122 -5.69 1.74 -4.17
N LEU A 123 -4.45 1.95 -3.71
CA LEU A 123 -3.58 0.93 -3.15
C LEU A 123 -3.09 1.42 -1.79
N THR A 124 -3.33 0.60 -0.78
CA THR A 124 -2.74 0.75 0.55
C THR A 124 -1.83 -0.44 0.82
N ARG A 125 -0.61 -0.20 1.31
CA ARG A 125 0.32 -1.25 1.76
C ARG A 125 0.51 -1.18 3.26
N ILE A 126 0.26 -2.30 3.93
CA ILE A 126 0.48 -2.45 5.36
C ILE A 126 1.72 -3.31 5.56
N ARG A 127 2.70 -2.82 6.30
CA ARG A 127 3.84 -3.61 6.75
C ARG A 127 3.56 -4.16 8.13
N TRP A 128 3.79 -5.44 8.33
CA TRP A 128 3.65 -6.13 9.60
C TRP A 128 4.95 -6.84 9.99
N GLN A 129 5.47 -6.55 11.17
CA GLN A 129 6.74 -7.08 11.67
C GLN A 129 6.50 -8.01 12.86
N ILE A 130 7.11 -9.18 12.80
CA ILE A 130 7.12 -10.22 13.83
C ILE A 130 8.57 -10.51 14.18
N GLY A 131 8.90 -10.61 15.45
CA GLY A 131 10.24 -10.96 15.92
C GLY A 131 10.15 -11.92 17.09
N SER A 132 10.94 -12.99 17.06
CA SER A 132 10.91 -14.05 18.08
C SER A 132 9.48 -14.48 18.44
N HIS A 133 8.65 -14.70 17.40
CA HIS A 133 7.26 -15.14 17.52
C HIS A 133 6.29 -14.14 18.16
N GLN A 134 6.71 -12.88 18.31
CA GLN A 134 5.90 -11.83 18.89
C GLN A 134 5.62 -10.74 17.86
N HIS A 135 4.38 -10.23 17.88
CA HIS A 135 4.03 -9.05 17.12
C HIS A 135 4.89 -7.87 17.62
N LEU A 136 5.61 -7.23 16.70
CA LEU A 136 6.39 -6.03 17.01
C LEU A 136 5.61 -4.76 16.68
N LYS A 137 5.18 -4.65 15.42
CA LYS A 137 4.49 -3.47 14.88
C LYS A 137 3.80 -3.81 13.57
N ALA A 138 2.69 -3.15 13.30
CA ALA A 138 2.15 -2.96 11.97
C ALA A 138 1.91 -1.48 11.66
N GLU A 139 2.14 -1.09 10.42
CA GLU A 139 2.00 0.30 9.96
C GLU A 139 1.60 0.36 8.48
N VAL A 140 0.84 1.39 8.11
CA VAL A 140 0.62 1.72 6.69
C VAL A 140 1.89 2.38 6.17
N THR A 141 2.56 1.76 5.20
CA THR A 141 3.80 2.26 4.61
C THR A 141 3.58 3.04 3.32
N TYR A 142 2.46 2.79 2.66
CA TYR A 142 2.06 3.47 1.44
C TYR A 142 0.54 3.55 1.36
N ASP A 143 0.04 4.71 0.97
CA ASP A 143 -1.36 4.91 0.62
C ASP A 143 -1.43 5.98 -0.47
N ASN A 144 -2.01 5.67 -1.63
CA ASN A 144 -2.13 6.61 -2.75
C ASN A 144 -3.44 7.40 -2.74
N SER A 145 -4.25 7.27 -1.68
CA SER A 145 -5.49 8.00 -1.50
C SER A 145 -5.26 9.41 -0.96
N THR A 146 -6.16 10.32 -1.34
CA THR A 146 -6.28 11.64 -0.70
C THR A 146 -7.02 11.58 0.64
N PHE A 147 -7.69 10.46 0.94
CA PHE A 147 -8.32 10.16 2.21
C PHE A 147 -7.33 9.38 3.09
N PRO A 148 -6.84 9.96 4.20
CA PRO A 148 -5.84 9.31 5.03
C PRO A 148 -6.41 8.09 5.77
N PRO A 149 -5.61 7.04 5.99
CA PRO A 149 -5.96 5.92 6.86
C PRO A 149 -6.35 6.39 8.26
N THR A 150 -7.31 5.68 8.85
CA THR A 150 -7.80 5.91 10.22
C THR A 150 -7.56 4.67 11.10
N HIS A 151 -7.83 4.76 12.40
CA HIS A 151 -7.81 3.61 13.32
C HIS A 151 -6.53 2.73 13.29
N LEU A 152 -5.36 3.34 13.05
CA LEU A 152 -4.09 2.60 12.88
C LEU A 152 -3.71 1.74 14.09
N ASN A 153 -4.07 2.18 15.31
CA ASN A 153 -3.84 1.41 16.53
C ASN A 153 -4.71 0.13 16.56
N GLU A 154 -5.96 0.22 16.11
CA GLU A 154 -6.88 -0.92 16.02
C GLU A 154 -6.42 -1.91 14.95
N MET A 155 -5.90 -1.40 13.81
CA MET A 155 -5.28 -2.23 12.78
C MET A 155 -4.03 -2.96 13.33
N ASN A 156 -3.17 -2.26 14.06
CA ASN A 156 -2.00 -2.84 14.71
C ASN A 156 -2.40 -3.95 15.70
N ASP A 157 -3.40 -3.69 16.53
CA ASP A 157 -3.95 -4.67 17.47
C ASP A 157 -4.61 -5.87 16.77
N SER A 158 -5.32 -5.63 15.66
CA SER A 158 -5.90 -6.71 14.86
C SER A 158 -4.85 -7.69 14.36
N LEU A 159 -3.69 -7.19 13.90
CA LEU A 159 -2.58 -8.04 13.45
C LEU A 159 -1.86 -8.72 14.62
N ARG A 160 -1.80 -8.08 15.79
CA ARG A 160 -1.32 -8.72 17.00
C ARG A 160 -2.21 -9.90 17.41
N LEU A 161 -3.53 -9.72 17.37
CA LEU A 161 -4.49 -10.78 17.68
C LEU A 161 -4.44 -11.90 16.64
N LEU A 162 -4.38 -11.55 15.35
CA LEU A 162 -4.23 -12.52 14.26
C LEU A 162 -3.04 -13.46 14.48
N LEU A 163 -1.90 -12.94 14.97
CA LEU A 163 -0.75 -13.79 15.28
C LEU A 163 -1.05 -14.88 16.30
N ASN A 164 -1.87 -14.57 17.32
CA ASN A 164 -2.19 -15.51 18.40
C ASN A 164 -3.13 -16.64 17.95
N HIS A 165 -3.70 -16.54 16.75
CA HIS A 165 -4.51 -17.60 16.15
C HIS A 165 -3.67 -18.65 15.41
N PHE A 166 -2.37 -18.42 15.26
CA PHE A 166 -1.40 -19.35 14.66
C PHE A 166 -0.49 -19.95 15.73
#